data_AF-A0A4Y8XW97-F1
#
_entry.id   AF-A0A4Y8XW97-F1
#
_cell.length_a   1.000
_cell.length_b   1.000
_cell.length_c   1.000
_cell.angle_alpha   90.00
_cell.angle_beta   90.00
_cell.angle_gamma   90.00
#
_symmetry.space_group_name_H-M   'P 1'
#
loop_
_entity.id
_entity.type
_entity.pdbx_description
1 polymer ?
#
loop_
_entity_poly.entity_id
_entity_poly.type
_entity_poly.pdbx_seq_one_letter_code
_entity_poly.pdbx_strand_id
1 'polypeptide(L)'
;MAVPASADPGTGNYRVLAGVGSDTTQDVLNGLGTAIDGGSLIASYNATGTTTIKTRAANCVIPRPNGSSAGITALNNAIDNNTGCIDFARSSRGVANTSTTDLTFIPFGKDAVTFAVRGNSALPKALTTAQLKSIYTCATTSLNGVALTPLLPQAGSGTRSFFLTSLGLTEATFGPCVDDTVQEHNGEALNSAGDIAPYSIAQYIAQGNQPGDVIDRRGLAVLGSVDGVQPTLANGTLNTAFPFNRDVYNVVPTAKLTNATIAATFVGTSSKVCAQTAVTQEYGFGTVPNCGSTTTKGES
;
A
#
# COMPACT_ATOMS: atom_id res chain seq x y z
N MET A 1 -6.32 -24.77 -14.56
CA MET A 1 -6.04 -24.47 -13.14
C MET A 1 -5.22 -23.21 -13.12
N ALA A 2 -5.72 -22.12 -12.52
CA ALA A 2 -4.95 -20.89 -12.40
C ALA A 2 -3.78 -21.13 -11.45
N VAL A 3 -2.58 -20.68 -11.83
CA VAL A 3 -1.44 -20.65 -10.92
C VAL A 3 -1.77 -19.66 -9.79
N PRO A 4 -1.50 -20.00 -8.52
CA PRO A 4 -1.75 -19.09 -7.41
C PRO A 4 -0.92 -17.81 -7.54
N ALA A 5 -1.41 -16.74 -6.91
CA ALA A 5 -0.85 -15.40 -7.01
C ALA A 5 0.50 -15.29 -6.25
N SER A 6 1.58 -15.70 -6.91
CA SER A 6 2.94 -15.70 -6.32
C SER A 6 3.46 -14.29 -5.99
N ALA A 7 4.15 -14.19 -4.85
CA ALA A 7 4.82 -12.99 -4.32
C ALA A 7 5.79 -12.33 -5.31
N ASP A 8 6.46 -13.14 -6.13
CA ASP A 8 7.21 -12.70 -7.31
C ASP A 8 6.87 -13.69 -8.44
N PRO A 9 6.79 -13.26 -9.72
CA PRO A 9 6.70 -14.21 -10.82
C PRO A 9 7.88 -15.21 -10.75
N GLY A 10 7.57 -16.51 -10.85
CA GLY A 10 8.58 -17.55 -10.73
C GLY A 10 9.72 -17.38 -11.74
N THR A 11 10.92 -17.89 -11.42
CA THR A 11 12.07 -17.80 -12.31
C THR A 11 11.74 -18.31 -13.71
N GLY A 12 12.02 -17.51 -14.74
CA GLY A 12 11.69 -17.82 -16.13
C GLY A 12 10.28 -17.37 -16.58
N ASN A 13 9.40 -16.98 -15.65
CA ASN A 13 8.04 -16.50 -15.92
C ASN A 13 7.95 -14.97 -15.85
N TYR A 14 8.68 -14.28 -16.74
CA TYR A 14 8.61 -12.83 -16.84
C TYR A 14 7.33 -12.41 -17.56
N ARG A 15 6.57 -11.50 -16.95
CA ARG A 15 5.38 -10.90 -17.55
C ARG A 15 5.73 -9.59 -18.27
N VAL A 16 4.81 -9.11 -19.10
CA VAL A 16 5.06 -7.95 -19.99
C VAL A 16 5.37 -6.68 -19.20
N LEU A 17 4.62 -6.39 -18.14
CA LEU A 17 4.77 -5.20 -17.30
C LEU A 17 5.31 -5.59 -15.92
N ALA A 18 6.48 -5.08 -15.54
CA ALA A 18 7.05 -5.28 -14.21
C ALA A 18 6.78 -4.09 -13.30
N GLY A 19 6.25 -4.35 -12.11
CA GLY A 19 6.02 -3.35 -11.08
C GLY A 19 6.49 -3.75 -9.69
N VAL A 20 6.81 -2.72 -8.91
CA VAL A 20 7.47 -2.77 -7.59
C VAL A 20 6.88 -1.73 -6.65
N GLY A 21 7.29 -1.69 -5.38
CA GLY A 21 7.03 -0.56 -4.49
C GLY A 21 6.11 -0.89 -3.32
N SER A 22 4.93 -0.27 -3.29
CA SER A 22 3.99 -0.35 -2.17
C SER A 22 3.70 -1.80 -1.74
N ASP A 23 3.96 -2.09 -0.46
CA ASP A 23 3.56 -3.33 0.23
C ASP A 23 2.03 -3.37 0.37
N THR A 24 1.43 -2.24 0.79
CA THR A 24 -0.03 -2.04 0.88
C THR A 24 -0.81 -2.63 -0.30
N THR A 25 -0.31 -2.46 -1.53
CA THR A 25 -1.02 -2.85 -2.76
C THR A 25 -0.41 -4.06 -3.47
N GLN A 26 0.63 -4.69 -2.92
CA GLN A 26 1.31 -5.79 -3.60
C GLN A 26 0.38 -6.98 -3.84
N ASP A 27 -0.44 -7.33 -2.85
CA ASP A 27 -1.28 -8.53 -2.91
C ASP A 27 -2.40 -8.38 -3.93
N VAL A 28 -3.10 -7.24 -3.92
CA VAL A 28 -4.13 -6.96 -4.92
C VAL A 28 -3.54 -6.90 -6.33
N LEU A 29 -2.32 -6.38 -6.51
CA LEU A 29 -1.65 -6.41 -7.81
C LEU A 29 -1.16 -7.81 -8.22
N ASN A 30 -0.85 -8.69 -7.27
CA ASN A 30 -0.57 -10.11 -7.55
C ASN A 30 -1.85 -10.82 -8.03
N GLY A 31 -2.98 -10.57 -7.37
CA GLY A 31 -4.30 -11.04 -7.76
C GLY A 31 -4.71 -10.54 -9.15
N LEU A 32 -4.62 -9.22 -9.38
CA LEU A 32 -4.87 -8.60 -10.68
C LEU A 32 -3.94 -9.16 -11.77
N GLY A 33 -2.67 -9.36 -11.44
CA GLY A 33 -1.70 -9.94 -12.38
C GLY A 33 -2.01 -11.38 -12.76
N THR A 34 -2.73 -12.13 -11.92
CA THR A 34 -3.21 -13.48 -12.22
C THR A 34 -4.52 -13.45 -13.02
N ALA A 35 -5.43 -12.53 -12.68
CA ALA A 35 -6.74 -12.42 -13.33
C ALA A 35 -6.68 -11.83 -14.75
N ILE A 36 -5.74 -10.93 -15.01
CA ILE A 36 -5.63 -10.22 -16.30
C ILE A 36 -4.78 -11.03 -17.29
N ASP A 37 -5.29 -11.18 -18.52
CA ASP A 37 -4.63 -11.87 -19.64
C ASP A 37 -4.06 -13.25 -19.26
N GLY A 38 -4.79 -14.00 -18.43
CA GLY A 38 -4.40 -15.34 -17.99
C GLY A 38 -3.07 -15.41 -17.25
N GLY A 39 -2.64 -14.32 -16.59
CA GLY A 39 -1.39 -14.32 -15.85
C GLY A 39 -0.16 -13.86 -16.64
N SER A 40 -0.32 -13.30 -17.84
CA SER A 40 0.81 -12.97 -18.72
C SER A 40 1.21 -11.49 -18.73
N LEU A 41 0.34 -10.60 -18.27
CA LEU A 41 0.52 -9.16 -18.46
C LEU A 41 1.27 -8.49 -17.30
N ILE A 42 0.77 -8.56 -16.07
CA ILE A 42 1.29 -7.78 -14.94
C ILE A 42 2.12 -8.65 -14.01
N ALA A 43 3.43 -8.42 -13.93
CA ALA A 43 4.32 -8.92 -12.89
C ALA A 43 4.38 -7.91 -11.75
N SER A 44 3.86 -8.30 -10.59
CA SER A 44 3.99 -7.53 -9.35
C SER A 44 5.02 -8.23 -8.48
N TYR A 45 6.15 -7.56 -8.24
CA TYR A 45 7.21 -8.02 -7.34
C TYR A 45 6.95 -7.46 -5.95
N ASN A 46 6.87 -8.32 -4.95
CA ASN A 46 6.54 -7.92 -3.57
C ASN A 46 7.57 -6.96 -2.98
N ALA A 47 7.13 -6.14 -2.02
CA ALA A 47 7.96 -5.19 -1.28
C ALA A 47 8.94 -5.91 -0.32
N THR A 48 8.54 -7.08 0.16
CA THR A 48 9.34 -7.93 1.06
C THR A 48 9.77 -9.23 0.38
N GLY A 49 10.84 -9.85 0.86
CA GLY A 49 11.39 -11.10 0.33
C GLY A 49 12.90 -11.04 0.21
N THR A 50 13.46 -11.65 -0.83
CA THR A 50 14.90 -11.59 -1.13
C THR A 50 15.39 -10.16 -1.31
N THR A 51 16.63 -9.86 -0.95
CA THR A 51 17.21 -8.51 -1.03
C THR A 51 17.22 -7.92 -2.44
N THR A 52 17.29 -8.76 -3.46
CA THR A 52 17.21 -8.38 -4.87
C THR A 52 16.08 -9.13 -5.59
N ILE A 53 15.59 -8.53 -6.67
CA ILE A 53 14.64 -9.11 -7.61
C ILE A 53 15.20 -9.08 -9.03
N LYS A 54 14.78 -10.04 -9.86
CA LYS A 54 15.09 -10.07 -11.29
C LYS A 54 13.82 -9.86 -12.09
N THR A 55 13.71 -8.73 -12.79
CA THR A 55 12.44 -8.31 -13.43
C THR A 55 12.33 -8.67 -14.92
N ARG A 56 13.43 -9.11 -15.54
CA ARG A 56 13.51 -9.49 -16.96
C ARG A 56 14.36 -10.74 -17.16
N ALA A 57 14.23 -11.39 -18.33
CA ALA A 57 15.03 -12.56 -18.69
C ALA A 57 16.53 -12.25 -18.76
N ALA A 58 16.87 -11.16 -19.47
CA ALA A 58 18.23 -10.61 -19.54
C ALA A 58 18.36 -9.40 -18.61
N ASN A 59 19.48 -9.30 -17.92
CA ASN A 59 19.81 -8.19 -17.00
C ASN A 59 18.75 -7.98 -15.90
N CYS A 60 18.58 -6.74 -15.44
CA CYS A 60 17.53 -6.30 -14.52
C CYS A 60 17.46 -7.04 -13.18
N VAL A 61 18.63 -7.25 -12.56
CA VAL A 61 18.74 -7.55 -11.13
C VAL A 61 18.84 -6.23 -10.39
N ILE A 62 17.84 -5.91 -9.58
CA ILE A 62 17.75 -4.63 -8.85
C ILE A 62 17.54 -4.89 -7.35
N PRO A 63 17.92 -3.95 -6.46
CA PRO A 63 17.50 -3.98 -5.07
C PRO A 63 15.97 -4.01 -4.97
N ARG A 64 15.42 -4.81 -4.05
CA ARG A 64 13.96 -4.91 -3.84
C ARG A 64 13.42 -3.60 -3.24
N PRO A 65 12.54 -2.86 -3.95
CA PRO A 65 11.98 -1.63 -3.39
C PRO A 65 10.89 -1.95 -2.36
N ASN A 66 11.11 -1.57 -1.11
CA ASN A 66 10.14 -1.77 -0.02
C ASN A 66 9.39 -0.46 0.30
N GLY A 67 8.14 -0.36 -0.17
CA GLY A 67 7.27 0.79 0.08
C GLY A 67 7.10 1.70 -1.15
N SER A 68 6.09 2.59 -1.06
CA SER A 68 5.67 3.43 -2.19
C SER A 68 6.79 4.37 -2.66
N SER A 69 7.49 5.03 -1.74
CA SER A 69 8.56 5.96 -2.10
C SER A 69 9.76 5.23 -2.72
N ALA A 70 10.15 4.08 -2.18
CA ALA A 70 11.21 3.26 -2.77
C ALA A 70 10.85 2.77 -4.18
N GLY A 71 9.59 2.38 -4.41
CA GLY A 71 9.11 1.98 -5.74
C GLY A 71 9.15 3.12 -6.75
N ILE A 72 8.70 4.32 -6.36
CA ILE A 72 8.76 5.52 -7.20
C ILE A 72 10.22 5.87 -7.54
N THR A 73 11.12 5.88 -6.55
CA THR A 73 12.55 6.11 -6.78
C THR A 73 13.16 5.06 -7.71
N ALA A 74 12.80 3.79 -7.56
CA ALA A 74 13.28 2.73 -8.45
C ALA A 74 12.78 2.93 -9.89
N LEU A 75 11.53 3.35 -10.08
CA LEU A 75 10.97 3.66 -11.40
C LEU A 75 11.69 4.86 -12.04
N ASN A 76 11.91 5.95 -11.31
CA ASN A 76 12.66 7.12 -11.83
C ASN A 76 14.08 6.74 -12.22
N ASN A 77 14.79 6.00 -11.36
CA ASN A 77 16.11 5.48 -11.70
C ASN A 77 16.09 4.60 -12.96
N ALA A 78 15.04 3.80 -13.16
CA ALA A 78 14.90 2.98 -14.36
C ALA A 78 14.65 3.80 -15.64
N ILE A 79 13.94 4.94 -15.52
CA ILE A 79 13.68 5.90 -16.59
C ILE A 79 14.97 6.65 -16.94
N ASP A 80 15.62 7.27 -15.96
CA ASP A 80 16.82 8.11 -16.15
C ASP A 80 17.97 7.33 -16.78
N ASN A 81 18.14 6.08 -16.36
CA ASN A 81 19.17 5.19 -16.88
C ASN A 81 18.68 4.36 -18.09
N ASN A 82 17.46 4.61 -18.58
CA ASN A 82 16.82 3.92 -19.71
C ASN A 82 16.98 2.40 -19.68
N THR A 83 16.80 1.79 -18.50
CA THR A 83 17.12 0.36 -18.28
C THR A 83 16.04 -0.58 -18.80
N GLY A 84 14.79 -0.12 -18.88
CA GLY A 84 13.64 -0.96 -19.19
C GLY A 84 13.32 -2.03 -18.12
N CYS A 85 13.92 -1.94 -16.92
CA CYS A 85 13.76 -2.96 -15.88
C CYS A 85 12.45 -2.84 -15.09
N ILE A 86 11.79 -1.68 -15.11
CA ILE A 86 10.55 -1.42 -14.38
C ILE A 86 9.63 -0.61 -15.29
N ASP A 87 8.35 -0.96 -15.32
CA ASP A 87 7.33 -0.27 -16.14
C ASP A 87 6.40 0.59 -15.31
N PHE A 88 6.15 0.20 -14.06
CA PHE A 88 5.30 0.93 -13.15
C PHE A 88 5.74 0.75 -11.69
N ALA A 89 5.36 1.70 -10.83
CA ALA A 89 5.47 1.56 -9.38
C ALA A 89 4.06 1.47 -8.79
N ARG A 90 3.91 0.69 -7.72
CA ARG A 90 2.70 0.68 -6.91
C ARG A 90 2.82 1.74 -5.81
N SER A 91 1.78 2.52 -5.57
CA SER A 91 1.77 3.55 -4.54
C SER A 91 0.50 3.56 -3.72
N SER A 92 0.66 3.61 -2.40
CA SER A 92 -0.39 3.92 -1.43
C SER A 92 -0.29 5.35 -0.87
N ARG A 93 0.50 6.21 -1.50
CA ARG A 93 0.51 7.66 -1.26
C ARG A 93 0.23 8.44 -2.54
N GLY A 94 -0.28 9.66 -2.39
CA GLY A 94 -0.35 10.62 -3.50
C GLY A 94 1.03 11.16 -3.88
N VAL A 95 1.04 12.03 -4.90
CA VAL A 95 2.22 12.77 -5.35
C VAL A 95 2.79 13.62 -4.21
N ALA A 96 4.11 13.54 -3.98
CA ALA A 96 4.81 14.39 -3.01
C ALA A 96 5.38 15.65 -3.68
N ASN A 97 5.98 15.51 -4.87
CA ASN A 97 6.47 16.63 -5.66
C ASN A 97 5.57 16.92 -6.87
N THR A 98 4.84 18.03 -6.85
CA THR A 98 3.97 18.47 -7.98
C THR A 98 4.63 19.49 -8.90
N SER A 99 5.92 19.81 -8.69
CA SER A 99 6.64 20.77 -9.54
C SER A 99 7.07 20.19 -10.90
N THR A 100 6.99 18.87 -11.06
CA THR A 100 7.32 18.12 -12.27
C THR A 100 6.10 17.37 -12.80
N THR A 101 6.25 16.64 -13.90
CA THR A 101 5.17 15.80 -14.46
C THR A 101 5.67 14.46 -14.98
N ASP A 102 6.82 13.98 -14.49
CA ASP A 102 7.51 12.84 -15.10
C ASP A 102 6.75 11.54 -14.89
N LEU A 103 6.02 11.42 -13.78
CA LEU A 103 5.15 10.30 -13.47
C LEU A 103 3.67 10.70 -13.43
N THR A 104 2.81 9.74 -13.78
CA THR A 104 1.35 9.82 -13.67
C THR A 104 0.85 8.78 -12.67
N PHE A 105 0.07 9.22 -11.69
CA PHE A 105 -0.50 8.41 -10.62
C PHE A 105 -1.93 8.01 -11.01
N ILE A 106 -2.10 6.76 -11.44
CA ILE A 106 -3.37 6.26 -11.97
C ILE A 106 -4.12 5.52 -10.85
N PRO A 107 -5.22 6.08 -10.31
CA PRO A 107 -5.95 5.45 -9.22
C PRO A 107 -6.67 4.19 -9.72
N PHE A 108 -6.69 3.14 -8.90
CA PHE A 108 -7.42 1.90 -9.23
C PHE A 108 -8.33 1.38 -8.11
N GLY A 109 -8.09 1.81 -6.87
CA GLY A 109 -8.87 1.36 -5.72
C GLY A 109 -8.83 2.38 -4.58
N LYS A 110 -9.73 2.18 -3.62
CA LYS A 110 -9.83 2.95 -2.38
C LYS A 110 -9.27 2.12 -1.24
N ASP A 111 -8.42 2.72 -0.44
CA ASP A 111 -7.96 2.21 0.84
C ASP A 111 -8.34 3.20 1.95
N ALA A 112 -8.25 2.77 3.20
CA ALA A 112 -8.24 3.66 4.34
C ALA A 112 -7.26 3.14 5.39
N VAL A 113 -6.68 4.04 6.18
CA VAL A 113 -5.69 3.69 7.19
C VAL A 113 -6.26 4.04 8.56
N THR A 114 -6.35 3.06 9.44
CA THR A 114 -6.69 3.29 10.85
C THR A 114 -5.48 2.96 11.73
N PHE A 115 -5.66 2.98 13.05
CA PHE A 115 -4.71 2.41 14.00
C PHE A 115 -5.15 0.99 14.41
N ALA A 116 -4.20 0.16 14.76
CA ALA A 116 -4.41 -1.15 15.36
C ALA A 116 -3.73 -1.22 16.72
N VAL A 117 -4.36 -1.93 17.65
CA VAL A 117 -3.82 -2.30 18.96
C VAL A 117 -3.98 -3.79 19.16
N ARG A 118 -3.34 -4.37 20.19
CA ARG A 118 -3.59 -5.77 20.55
C ARG A 118 -5.02 -5.95 21.09
N GLY A 119 -5.70 -7.01 20.66
CA GLY A 119 -7.04 -7.35 21.11
C GLY A 119 -7.13 -7.56 22.62
N ASN A 120 -6.08 -8.10 23.24
CA ASN A 120 -5.95 -8.36 24.67
C ASN A 120 -5.35 -7.19 25.48
N SER A 121 -5.07 -6.04 24.85
CA SER A 121 -4.64 -4.84 25.56
C SER A 121 -5.83 -4.07 26.15
N ALA A 122 -5.59 -3.34 27.24
CA ALA A 122 -6.53 -2.38 27.80
C ALA A 122 -6.57 -1.05 27.02
N LEU A 123 -5.75 -0.85 25.99
CA LEU A 123 -5.85 0.33 25.13
C LEU A 123 -7.24 0.43 24.48
N PRO A 124 -7.83 1.64 24.42
CA PRO A 124 -9.12 1.85 23.78
C PRO A 124 -9.04 1.62 22.27
N LYS A 125 -10.11 1.04 21.72
CA LYS A 125 -10.27 0.79 20.28
C LYS A 125 -11.09 1.88 19.59
N ALA A 126 -11.30 3.00 20.28
CA ALA A 126 -11.96 4.19 19.77
C ALA A 126 -11.13 5.40 20.20
N LEU A 127 -10.54 6.09 19.24
CA LEU A 127 -9.72 7.27 19.46
C LEU A 127 -10.18 8.39 18.53
N THR A 128 -9.92 9.63 18.94
CA THR A 128 -10.07 10.79 18.06
C THR A 128 -8.78 11.04 17.29
N THR A 129 -8.88 11.77 16.18
CA THR A 129 -7.70 12.26 15.44
C THR A 129 -6.74 13.03 16.35
N ALA A 130 -7.26 13.85 17.27
CA ALA A 130 -6.46 14.61 18.23
C ALA A 130 -5.71 13.71 19.23
N GLN A 131 -6.33 12.65 19.72
CA GLN A 131 -5.68 11.68 20.60
C GLN A 131 -4.57 10.93 19.87
N LEU A 132 -4.83 10.46 18.64
CA LEU A 132 -3.79 9.83 17.83
C LEU A 132 -2.62 10.78 17.60
N LYS A 133 -2.87 12.04 17.23
CA LYS A 133 -1.82 13.04 17.11
C LYS A 133 -0.99 13.15 18.40
N SER A 134 -1.65 13.29 19.55
CA SER A 134 -0.98 13.41 20.86
C SER A 134 -0.11 12.19 21.20
N ILE A 135 -0.55 10.99 20.84
CA ILE A 135 0.20 9.74 20.99
C ILE A 135 1.45 9.77 20.10
N TYR A 136 1.30 10.09 18.81
CA TYR A 136 2.40 10.07 17.84
C TYR A 136 3.36 11.28 17.95
N THR A 137 2.99 12.34 18.67
CA THR A 137 3.92 13.40 19.09
C THR A 137 4.52 13.14 20.48
N CYS A 138 4.21 11.99 21.10
CA CYS A 138 4.66 11.62 22.44
C CYS A 138 4.21 12.58 23.57
N ALA A 139 3.15 13.35 23.34
CA ALA A 139 2.53 14.20 24.36
C ALA A 139 1.65 13.37 25.30
N THR A 140 1.05 12.29 24.78
CA THR A 140 0.38 11.25 25.58
C THR A 140 1.25 9.99 25.59
N THR A 141 1.78 9.63 26.74
CA THR A 141 2.68 8.47 26.92
C THR A 141 2.04 7.31 27.67
N SER A 142 0.81 7.48 28.17
CA SER A 142 0.00 6.40 28.72
C SER A 142 -1.47 6.62 28.44
N LEU A 143 -2.23 5.54 28.31
CA LEU A 143 -3.67 5.58 28.10
C LEU A 143 -4.33 4.36 28.74
N ASN A 144 -5.42 4.58 29.48
CA ASN A 144 -6.13 3.54 30.23
C ASN A 144 -5.20 2.66 31.12
N GLY A 145 -4.22 3.28 31.78
CA GLY A 145 -3.27 2.59 32.67
C GLY A 145 -2.14 1.83 31.96
N VAL A 146 -2.07 1.88 30.63
CA VAL A 146 -1.03 1.22 29.83
C VAL A 146 -0.04 2.27 29.29
N ALA A 147 1.26 2.03 29.45
CA ALA A 147 2.29 2.83 28.81
C ALA A 147 2.22 2.61 27.28
N LEU A 148 2.23 3.70 26.50
CA LEU A 148 2.11 3.64 25.05
C LEU A 148 3.48 3.39 24.41
N THR A 149 3.49 2.54 23.40
CA THR A 149 4.63 2.23 22.54
C THR A 149 4.18 2.42 21.08
N PRO A 150 4.08 3.67 20.60
CA PRO A 150 3.61 3.92 19.25
C PRO A 150 4.61 3.40 18.22
N LEU A 151 4.11 2.78 17.18
CA LEU A 151 4.89 2.19 16.10
C LEU A 151 4.53 2.87 14.77
N LEU A 152 5.51 3.02 13.90
CA LEU A 152 5.35 3.43 12.51
C LEU A 152 6.11 2.47 11.59
N PRO A 153 5.62 2.27 10.36
CA PRO A 153 6.40 1.59 9.35
C PRO A 153 7.76 2.26 9.06
N GLN A 154 8.67 1.52 8.44
CA GLN A 154 9.95 2.03 7.97
C GLN A 154 9.82 3.28 7.08
N ALA A 155 10.88 4.11 7.08
CA ALA A 155 10.96 5.29 6.22
C ALA A 155 10.70 4.95 4.74
N GLY A 156 9.91 5.77 4.07
CA GLY A 156 9.49 5.53 2.68
C GLY A 156 8.21 4.70 2.51
N SER A 157 7.62 4.21 3.61
CA SER A 157 6.29 3.59 3.61
C SER A 157 5.20 4.61 3.22
N GLY A 158 4.35 4.23 2.26
CA GLY A 158 3.20 5.06 1.89
C GLY A 158 2.14 5.14 2.99
N THR A 159 2.01 4.09 3.81
CA THR A 159 1.10 4.05 4.96
C THR A 159 1.54 5.00 6.05
N ARG A 160 2.84 5.03 6.37
CA ARG A 160 3.41 6.02 7.29
C ARG A 160 3.15 7.45 6.82
N SER A 161 3.55 7.79 5.59
CA SER A 161 3.42 9.17 5.11
C SER A 161 1.96 9.64 5.07
N PHE A 162 1.03 8.78 4.64
CA PHE A 162 -0.40 9.09 4.63
C PHE A 162 -0.98 9.25 6.05
N PHE A 163 -0.64 8.35 6.97
CA PHE A 163 -1.13 8.40 8.34
C PHE A 163 -0.63 9.65 9.07
N LEU A 164 0.67 9.97 8.96
CA LEU A 164 1.24 11.19 9.54
C LEU A 164 0.54 12.45 8.98
N THR A 165 0.34 12.51 7.66
CA THR A 165 -0.37 13.64 7.03
C THR A 165 -1.80 13.77 7.56
N SER A 166 -2.49 12.65 7.76
CA SER A 166 -3.86 12.62 8.31
C SER A 166 -3.95 13.13 9.75
N LEU A 167 -2.86 13.01 10.52
CA LEU A 167 -2.72 13.60 11.86
C LEU A 167 -2.23 15.06 11.85
N GLY A 168 -2.00 15.64 10.66
CA GLY A 168 -1.36 16.95 10.53
C GLY A 168 0.08 16.95 11.03
N LEU A 169 0.80 15.85 10.79
CA LEU A 169 2.22 15.64 11.03
C LEU A 169 2.95 15.42 9.70
N THR A 170 4.28 15.46 9.77
CA THR A 170 5.21 15.16 8.69
C THR A 170 6.24 14.12 9.16
N GLU A 171 7.03 13.60 8.22
CA GLU A 171 8.16 12.70 8.50
C GLU A 171 9.20 13.28 9.49
N ALA A 172 9.19 14.60 9.72
CA ALA A 172 10.14 15.29 10.60
C ALA A 172 9.55 15.70 11.96
N THR A 173 8.28 15.37 12.24
CA THR A 173 7.54 15.97 13.39
C THR A 173 6.85 14.98 14.32
N PHE A 174 6.94 13.67 14.08
CA PHE A 174 6.53 12.68 15.08
C PHE A 174 7.57 12.63 16.23
N GLY A 175 7.13 12.17 17.40
CA GLY A 175 7.93 12.25 18.62
C GLY A 175 8.94 11.10 18.79
N PRO A 176 9.94 11.26 19.67
CA PRO A 176 11.05 10.31 19.84
C PRO A 176 10.68 8.99 20.53
N CYS A 177 9.47 8.85 21.06
CA CYS A 177 8.97 7.61 21.66
C CYS A 177 8.47 6.61 20.60
N VAL A 178 8.38 7.02 19.33
CA VAL A 178 7.86 6.19 18.24
C VAL A 178 8.97 5.27 17.72
N ASP A 179 8.72 3.97 17.70
CA ASP A 179 9.56 3.02 16.95
C ASP A 179 9.09 3.02 15.50
N ASP A 180 9.92 3.53 14.59
CA ASP A 180 9.59 3.71 13.19
C ASP A 180 10.23 2.66 12.27
N THR A 181 10.50 1.47 12.79
CA THR A 181 11.24 0.40 12.10
C THR A 181 10.40 -0.82 11.75
N VAL A 182 9.12 -0.87 12.13
CA VAL A 182 8.27 -2.04 11.90
C VAL A 182 7.88 -2.18 10.43
N GLN A 183 7.51 -3.39 10.01
CA GLN A 183 6.98 -3.60 8.66
C GLN A 183 5.51 -3.17 8.60
N GLU A 184 5.12 -2.45 7.54
CA GLU A 184 3.72 -2.12 7.31
C GLU A 184 2.83 -3.38 7.21
N HIS A 185 1.60 -3.27 7.74
CA HIS A 185 0.57 -4.31 7.72
C HIS A 185 0.97 -5.65 8.36
N ASN A 186 1.94 -5.63 9.27
CA ASN A 186 2.26 -6.79 10.10
C ASN A 186 1.78 -6.58 11.54
N GLY A 187 0.66 -7.21 11.89
CA GLY A 187 0.08 -7.13 13.23
C GLY A 187 0.84 -7.93 14.29
N GLU A 188 1.72 -8.84 13.87
CA GLU A 188 2.62 -9.58 14.78
C GLU A 188 3.67 -8.66 15.44
N ALA A 189 3.91 -7.47 14.87
CA ALA A 189 4.74 -6.45 15.49
C ALA A 189 4.13 -5.87 16.78
N LEU A 190 2.82 -6.02 16.99
CA LEU A 190 2.13 -5.64 18.23
C LEU A 190 2.38 -6.71 19.31
N ASN A 191 3.56 -6.68 19.93
CA ASN A 191 4.05 -7.67 20.88
C ASN A 191 3.95 -7.23 22.36
N SER A 192 3.65 -5.96 22.63
CA SER A 192 3.49 -5.35 23.95
C SER A 192 2.07 -4.79 24.15
N ALA A 193 1.61 -4.66 25.40
CA ALA A 193 0.27 -4.13 25.66
C ALA A 193 0.12 -2.65 25.21
N GLY A 194 1.22 -1.91 25.13
CA GLY A 194 1.26 -0.51 24.74
C GLY A 194 1.22 -0.25 23.24
N ASP A 195 1.36 -1.30 22.42
CA ASP A 195 1.63 -1.12 21.00
C ASP A 195 0.41 -0.59 20.27
N ILE A 196 0.66 0.43 19.46
CA ILE A 196 -0.31 1.06 18.57
C ILE A 196 0.38 1.40 17.25
N ALA A 197 -0.14 0.91 16.13
CA ALA A 197 0.47 1.09 14.81
C ALA A 197 -0.58 1.49 13.76
N PRO A 198 -0.24 2.26 12.73
CA PRO A 198 -1.14 2.45 11.60
C PRO A 198 -1.27 1.15 10.79
N TYR A 199 -2.45 0.90 10.25
CA TYR A 199 -2.76 -0.33 9.52
C TYR A 199 -3.71 -0.02 8.35
N SER A 200 -3.41 -0.49 7.13
CA SER A 200 -4.35 -0.38 6.01
C SER A 200 -5.53 -1.32 6.23
N ILE A 201 -6.73 -0.75 6.22
CA ILE A 201 -7.96 -1.50 6.40
C ILE A 201 -8.13 -2.51 5.26
N ALA A 202 -7.78 -2.14 4.02
CA ALA A 202 -7.82 -3.07 2.88
C ALA A 202 -6.89 -4.27 3.10
N GLN A 203 -5.66 -4.04 3.56
CA GLN A 203 -4.72 -5.12 3.87
C GLN A 203 -5.19 -6.01 5.03
N TYR A 204 -5.78 -5.43 6.07
CA TYR A 204 -6.37 -6.22 7.16
C TYR A 204 -7.50 -7.13 6.65
N ILE A 205 -8.34 -6.63 5.73
CA ILE A 205 -9.41 -7.41 5.10
C ILE A 205 -8.80 -8.49 4.19
N ALA A 206 -7.83 -8.15 3.34
CA ALA A 206 -7.15 -9.11 2.48
C ALA A 206 -6.55 -10.27 3.28
N GLN A 207 -5.84 -9.96 4.37
CA GLN A 207 -5.27 -10.97 5.27
C GLN A 207 -6.33 -11.85 5.94
N GLY A 208 -7.52 -11.31 6.21
CA GLY A 208 -8.64 -12.11 6.71
C GLY A 208 -9.36 -12.95 5.66
N ASN A 209 -9.42 -12.47 4.43
CA ASN A 209 -10.01 -13.20 3.30
C ASN A 209 -9.06 -14.27 2.74
N GLN A 210 -7.74 -14.06 2.91
CA GLN A 210 -6.66 -14.90 2.39
C GLN A 210 -6.79 -15.24 0.88
N PRO A 211 -7.09 -14.27 -0.02
CA PRO A 211 -7.17 -14.56 -1.45
C PRO A 211 -5.78 -14.84 -2.04
N GLY A 212 -5.68 -15.85 -2.90
CA GLY A 212 -4.41 -16.27 -3.50
C GLY A 212 -3.40 -16.70 -2.43
N ASP A 213 -2.20 -16.12 -2.43
CA ASP A 213 -1.12 -16.44 -1.49
C ASP A 213 -0.98 -15.39 -0.37
N VAL A 214 -2.05 -14.63 -0.07
CA VAL A 214 -2.03 -13.65 1.03
C VAL A 214 -1.84 -14.36 2.36
N ILE A 215 -0.79 -13.98 3.07
CA ILE A 215 -0.44 -14.52 4.38
C ILE A 215 -1.17 -13.69 5.44
N ASP A 216 -1.94 -14.34 6.31
CA ASP A 216 -2.52 -13.67 7.48
C ASP A 216 -1.43 -13.39 8.51
N ARG A 217 -1.12 -12.10 8.69
CA ARG A 217 -0.16 -11.56 9.68
C ARG A 217 -0.85 -10.62 10.64
N ARG A 218 -2.19 -10.71 10.79
CA ARG A 218 -2.93 -9.85 11.71
C ARG A 218 -2.57 -10.16 13.16
N GLY A 219 -2.20 -11.40 13.47
CA GLY A 219 -1.86 -11.80 14.82
C GLY A 219 -2.98 -11.41 15.81
N LEU A 220 -2.63 -10.68 16.87
CA LEU A 220 -3.60 -10.15 17.83
C LEU A 220 -4.11 -8.75 17.48
N ALA A 221 -3.74 -8.18 16.33
CA ALA A 221 -4.13 -6.84 15.94
C ALA A 221 -5.65 -6.74 15.75
N VAL A 222 -6.23 -5.72 16.37
CA VAL A 222 -7.62 -5.31 16.18
C VAL A 222 -7.63 -3.86 15.76
N LEU A 223 -8.35 -3.57 14.68
CA LEU A 223 -8.49 -2.22 14.15
C LEU A 223 -9.34 -1.35 15.09
N GLY A 224 -8.93 -0.09 15.26
CA GLY A 224 -9.69 0.91 16.00
C GLY A 224 -10.58 1.78 15.11
N SER A 225 -11.60 2.40 15.71
CA SER A 225 -12.39 3.46 15.08
C SER A 225 -11.75 4.83 15.33
N VAL A 226 -11.82 5.72 14.34
CA VAL A 226 -11.36 7.11 14.46
C VAL A 226 -12.54 8.06 14.36
N ASP A 227 -12.62 9.02 15.29
CA ASP A 227 -13.68 10.03 15.36
C ASP A 227 -15.11 9.41 15.30
N GLY A 228 -15.27 8.24 15.95
CA GLY A 228 -16.53 7.49 15.99
C GLY A 228 -16.86 6.69 14.73
N VAL A 229 -16.01 6.71 13.70
CA VAL A 229 -16.22 5.99 12.44
C VAL A 229 -15.51 4.64 12.48
N GLN A 230 -16.26 3.55 12.28
CA GLN A 230 -15.70 2.19 12.23
C GLN A 230 -14.89 1.95 10.95
N PRO A 231 -13.77 1.20 11.01
CA PRO A 231 -12.92 0.93 9.85
C PRO A 231 -13.60 0.03 8.81
N THR A 232 -14.44 -0.90 9.27
CA THR A 232 -15.20 -1.82 8.41
C THR A 232 -16.70 -1.63 8.58
N LEU A 233 -17.44 -1.99 7.54
CA LEU A 233 -18.90 -2.13 7.57
C LEU A 233 -19.28 -3.46 8.24
N ALA A 234 -20.56 -3.63 8.57
CA ALA A 234 -21.07 -4.82 9.25
C ALA A 234 -20.84 -6.13 8.48
N ASN A 235 -20.71 -6.06 7.15
CA ASN A 235 -20.39 -7.19 6.27
C ASN A 235 -18.87 -7.47 6.17
N GLY A 236 -18.04 -6.78 6.93
CA GLY A 236 -16.58 -6.95 6.93
C GLY A 236 -15.84 -6.21 5.81
N THR A 237 -16.54 -5.53 4.90
CA THR A 237 -15.87 -4.76 3.81
C THR A 237 -15.39 -3.39 4.30
N LEU A 238 -14.46 -2.79 3.55
CA LEU A 238 -13.94 -1.45 3.81
C LEU A 238 -15.06 -0.42 3.98
N ASN A 239 -15.02 0.36 5.06
CA ASN A 239 -15.83 1.56 5.18
C ASN A 239 -15.16 2.71 4.40
N THR A 240 -15.59 2.95 3.16
CA THR A 240 -15.02 4.01 2.31
C THR A 240 -15.30 5.43 2.82
N ALA A 241 -16.20 5.59 3.80
CA ALA A 241 -16.44 6.85 4.49
C ALA A 241 -15.52 7.06 5.71
N PHE A 242 -14.57 6.15 5.99
CA PHE A 242 -13.59 6.32 7.05
C PHE A 242 -12.79 7.63 6.84
N PRO A 243 -12.51 8.42 7.89
CA PRO A 243 -11.95 9.76 7.74
C PRO A 243 -10.56 9.78 7.10
N PHE A 244 -9.75 8.74 7.36
CA PHE A 244 -8.41 8.60 6.78
C PHE A 244 -8.44 7.67 5.56
N ASN A 245 -9.17 8.06 4.52
CA ASN A 245 -9.23 7.31 3.26
C ASN A 245 -8.35 7.91 2.16
N ARG A 246 -7.90 7.07 1.23
CA ARG A 246 -6.99 7.42 0.13
C ARG A 246 -7.26 6.58 -1.09
N ASP A 247 -7.07 7.17 -2.27
CA ASP A 247 -6.91 6.37 -3.47
C ASP A 247 -5.53 5.70 -3.46
N VAL A 248 -5.43 4.52 -4.07
CA VAL A 248 -4.17 3.82 -4.33
C VAL A 248 -3.93 3.73 -5.83
N TYR A 249 -2.64 3.72 -6.22
CA TYR A 249 -2.23 4.06 -7.58
C TYR A 249 -1.30 3.02 -8.19
N ASN A 250 -1.47 2.82 -9.50
CA ASN A 250 -0.41 2.36 -10.39
C ASN A 250 0.26 3.60 -10.99
N VAL A 251 1.55 3.77 -10.75
CA VAL A 251 2.33 4.94 -11.16
C VAL A 251 3.15 4.58 -12.38
N VAL A 252 2.98 5.31 -13.48
CA VAL A 252 3.66 5.06 -14.76
C VAL A 252 4.42 6.29 -15.23
N PRO A 253 5.45 6.15 -16.08
CA PRO A 253 6.06 7.31 -16.73
C PRO A 253 5.01 8.04 -17.58
N THR A 254 4.86 9.35 -17.40
CA THR A 254 3.88 10.16 -18.14
C THR A 254 4.12 10.07 -19.65
N ALA A 255 5.39 10.02 -20.07
CA ALA A 255 5.78 9.82 -21.47
C ALA A 255 5.30 8.48 -22.08
N LYS A 256 4.91 7.50 -21.24
CA LYS A 256 4.43 6.19 -21.68
C LYS A 256 2.90 6.04 -21.63
N LEU A 257 2.14 7.10 -21.35
CA LEU A 257 0.66 7.02 -21.31
C LEU A 257 0.03 6.61 -22.65
N THR A 258 0.70 6.85 -23.78
CA THR A 258 0.26 6.45 -25.12
C THR A 258 0.82 5.09 -25.57
N ASN A 259 1.69 4.45 -24.77
CA ASN A 259 2.13 3.09 -25.05
C ASN A 259 0.91 2.15 -24.95
N ALA A 260 0.61 1.42 -26.03
CA ALA A 260 -0.61 0.62 -26.15
C ALA A 260 -0.80 -0.38 -24.98
N THR A 261 0.28 -1.01 -24.51
CA THR A 261 0.24 -1.96 -23.40
C THR A 261 -0.08 -1.26 -22.08
N ILE A 262 0.61 -0.16 -21.76
CA ILE A 262 0.35 0.62 -20.53
C ILE A 262 -1.06 1.23 -20.56
N ALA A 263 -1.45 1.81 -21.69
CA ALA A 263 -2.75 2.41 -21.87
C ALA A 263 -3.88 1.39 -21.66
N ALA A 264 -3.81 0.24 -22.33
CA ALA A 264 -4.81 -0.82 -22.18
C ALA A 264 -4.85 -1.39 -20.75
N THR A 265 -3.71 -1.41 -20.05
CA THR A 265 -3.62 -1.99 -18.70
C THR A 265 -4.21 -1.07 -17.64
N PHE A 266 -3.86 0.23 -17.67
CA PHE A 266 -4.13 1.15 -16.56
C PHE A 266 -5.00 2.35 -16.93
N VAL A 267 -5.01 2.82 -18.17
CA VAL A 267 -5.57 4.14 -18.52
C VAL A 267 -7.05 4.05 -18.89
N GLY A 268 -7.85 4.89 -18.24
CA GLY A 268 -9.29 5.01 -18.46
C GLY A 268 -10.11 3.99 -17.68
N THR A 269 -11.41 4.28 -17.57
CA THR A 269 -12.37 3.46 -16.83
C THR A 269 -12.57 2.06 -17.44
N SER A 270 -12.26 1.89 -18.73
CA SER A 270 -12.28 0.62 -19.44
C SER A 270 -10.95 -0.13 -19.43
N SER A 271 -9.95 0.33 -18.67
CA SER A 271 -8.66 -0.36 -18.56
C SER A 271 -8.83 -1.75 -17.95
N LYS A 272 -7.89 -2.66 -18.26
CA LYS A 272 -7.92 -4.03 -17.74
C LYS A 272 -7.94 -4.07 -16.21
N VAL A 273 -7.23 -3.17 -15.55
CA VAL A 273 -7.26 -3.06 -14.08
C VAL A 273 -8.62 -2.56 -13.58
N CYS A 274 -9.18 -1.50 -14.18
CA CYS A 274 -10.48 -0.96 -13.76
C CYS A 274 -11.65 -1.91 -14.01
N ALA A 275 -11.53 -2.84 -14.98
CA ALA A 275 -12.51 -3.89 -15.22
C ALA A 275 -12.53 -4.96 -14.11
N GLN A 276 -11.48 -5.09 -13.31
CA GLN A 276 -11.31 -6.14 -12.29
C GLN A 276 -11.76 -5.67 -10.89
N THR A 277 -12.99 -5.14 -10.81
CA THR A 277 -13.57 -4.64 -9.56
C THR A 277 -13.75 -5.75 -8.52
N ALA A 278 -14.18 -6.94 -8.94
CA ALA A 278 -14.36 -8.09 -8.06
C ALA A 278 -13.04 -8.51 -7.38
N VAL A 279 -11.93 -8.58 -8.13
CA VAL A 279 -10.60 -8.88 -7.58
C VAL A 279 -10.18 -7.78 -6.61
N THR A 280 -10.39 -6.52 -6.98
CA THR A 280 -10.03 -5.38 -6.11
C THR A 280 -10.77 -5.44 -4.76
N GLN A 281 -12.06 -5.78 -4.78
CA GLN A 281 -12.90 -5.92 -3.59
C GLN A 281 -12.58 -7.19 -2.78
N GLU A 282 -12.24 -8.30 -3.43
CA GLU A 282 -11.81 -9.55 -2.77
C GLU A 282 -10.58 -9.31 -1.89
N TYR A 283 -9.65 -8.47 -2.37
CA TYR A 283 -8.48 -8.02 -1.63
C TYR A 283 -8.75 -6.82 -0.69
N GLY A 284 -10.03 -6.56 -0.37
CA GLY A 284 -10.42 -5.60 0.67
C GLY A 284 -10.46 -4.13 0.27
N PHE A 285 -10.10 -3.78 -0.97
CA PHE A 285 -10.13 -2.40 -1.45
C PHE A 285 -11.54 -1.99 -1.91
N GLY A 286 -11.87 -0.72 -1.72
CA GLY A 286 -13.08 -0.13 -2.30
C GLY A 286 -12.89 0.25 -3.77
N THR A 287 -13.98 0.45 -4.49
CA THR A 287 -13.96 1.02 -5.85
C THR A 287 -13.78 2.54 -5.80
N VAL A 288 -13.17 3.11 -6.84
CA VAL A 288 -13.02 4.57 -7.00
C VAL A 288 -13.67 5.06 -8.30
N PRO A 289 -14.41 6.19 -8.27
CA PRO A 289 -15.11 6.70 -9.46
C PRO A 289 -14.16 7.23 -10.54
N ASN A 290 -12.94 7.61 -10.16
CA ASN A 290 -11.89 8.13 -11.02
C ASN A 290 -10.92 7.02 -11.50
N CYS A 291 -11.28 5.73 -11.40
CA CYS A 291 -10.40 4.64 -11.80
C CYS A 291 -9.83 4.85 -13.21
N GLY A 292 -8.51 4.74 -13.35
CA GLY A 292 -7.82 4.91 -14.62
C GLY A 292 -7.56 6.37 -15.02
N SER A 293 -7.88 7.35 -14.17
CA SER A 293 -7.61 8.77 -14.44
C SER A 293 -6.11 9.04 -14.57
N THR A 294 -5.75 9.96 -15.47
CA THR A 294 -4.37 10.40 -15.74
C THR A 294 -4.11 11.86 -15.34
N THR A 295 -5.03 12.44 -14.55
CA THR A 295 -4.99 13.86 -14.15
C THR A 295 -3.92 14.16 -13.11
N THR A 296 -3.58 13.17 -12.27
CA THR A 296 -2.62 13.34 -11.17
C THR A 296 -1.22 13.04 -11.66
N LYS A 297 -0.35 14.06 -11.70
CA LYS A 297 1.04 13.97 -12.20
C LYS A 297 2.02 14.62 -11.24
N GLY A 298 3.27 14.17 -11.28
CA GLY A 298 4.35 14.69 -10.45
C GLY A 298 5.54 13.73 -10.36
N GLU A 299 6.40 13.99 -9.38
CA GLU A 299 7.65 13.26 -9.08
C GLU A 299 8.71 13.35 -10.18
N SER A 300 9.97 13.20 -9.76
CA SER A 300 11.19 13.16 -10.59
C SER A 300 12.15 12.15 -10.03
#